data_AF-A0A432UIQ0-F1
#
_entry.id   AF-A0A432UIQ0-F1
#
_cell.length_a   1.000
_cell.length_b   1.000
_cell.length_c   1.000
_cell.angle_alpha   90.00
_cell.angle_beta   90.00
_cell.angle_gamma   90.00
#
_symmetry.space_group_name_H-M   'P 1'
#
loop_
_entity.id
_entity.type
_entity.pdbx_description
1 polymer ?
#
loop_
_entity_poly.entity_id
_entity_poly.type
_entity_poly.pdbx_seq_one_letter_code
_entity_poly.pdbx_strand_id
1 'polypeptide(L)'
;STFVEALAPETRKEVFKKLGITPKGPMNELVDSVTRSMTNIDGDYVTLALAALRNGVASAFGSLVPLEMIQDALYGTPTPHECTVDFGVLDPDYVNILPNGHEPFVGMALVKLAKDEKFQKMAREAGAKGIRIVGSIETGQEMMARLECDDVFAGLTSNWISIEYFLSTGAVDAFVMDMNCSLANLKEYADKYTFKLIAVSNIIGVPGSIRLEYEPGNEAKVAEEIIKLAVENFKERRNKQKADVSRFKQKALVGFSAEALVNALGGSLDPLLEVIKSGDIKGIAALVNCTSLGNGPQDSMTVQLAKELIKRDILVIGAGCGNAGMQKAGLETVEAAEKFAGPRLAGVCKALGIPPVLSFGTCTDTGRIIMTAVAIANALGVDPSQLPAVVTAPEYMEQKAVIDGFSAVAMGFYTHVSPLPPVTGSDKVVKLLTEEVEGLTGGKIAVGDDPVEAAKAMEEHIMMKRDLLGI
;
A
#
# COMPACT_ATOMS: atom_id res chain seq x y z
N SER A 1 21.01 -9.03 12.80
CA SER A 1 20.17 -7.85 13.05
C SER A 1 19.33 -8.07 14.30
N THR A 2 19.30 -7.12 15.25
CA THR A 2 18.50 -7.21 16.49
C THR A 2 17.01 -7.33 16.19
N PHE A 3 16.49 -6.54 15.25
CA PHE A 3 15.07 -6.60 14.89
C PHE A 3 14.68 -7.93 14.26
N VAL A 4 15.52 -8.52 13.40
CA VAL A 4 15.22 -9.84 12.80
C VAL A 4 15.16 -10.92 13.87
N GLU A 5 16.12 -10.95 14.80
CA GLU A 5 16.09 -11.92 15.90
C GLU A 5 14.91 -11.70 16.86
N ALA A 6 14.35 -10.49 16.95
CA ALA A 6 13.20 -10.20 17.80
C ALA A 6 11.84 -10.47 17.10
N LEU A 7 11.72 -10.17 15.80
CA LEU A 7 10.43 -10.04 15.12
C LEU A 7 10.14 -11.16 14.10
N ALA A 8 11.16 -11.83 13.56
CA ALA A 8 10.93 -12.92 12.63
C ALA A 8 10.41 -14.18 13.37
N PRO A 9 9.64 -15.06 12.70
CA PRO A 9 9.31 -16.38 13.23
C PRO A 9 10.56 -17.26 13.40
N GLU A 10 10.61 -18.08 14.44
CA GLU A 10 11.76 -18.98 14.70
C GLU A 10 12.07 -19.89 13.51
N THR A 11 11.04 -20.49 12.91
CA THR A 11 11.17 -21.36 11.73
C THR A 11 11.80 -20.62 10.54
N ARG A 12 11.47 -19.33 10.34
CA ARG A 12 12.10 -18.51 9.30
C ARG A 12 13.52 -18.10 9.65
N LYS A 13 13.83 -17.81 10.92
CA LYS A 13 15.20 -17.52 11.37
C LYS A 13 16.16 -18.67 11.06
N GLU A 14 15.71 -19.91 11.20
CA GLU A 14 16.51 -21.10 10.85
C GLU A 14 16.83 -21.14 9.35
N VAL A 15 15.84 -20.89 8.48
CA VAL A 15 16.03 -20.77 7.03
C VAL A 15 17.01 -19.64 6.72
N PHE A 16 16.86 -18.48 7.34
CA PHE A 16 17.72 -17.32 7.11
C PHE A 16 19.18 -17.60 7.48
N LYS A 17 19.40 -18.25 8.63
CA LYS A 17 20.73 -18.65 9.11
C LYS A 17 21.36 -19.69 8.19
N LYS A 18 20.59 -20.70 7.76
CA LYS A 18 21.06 -21.77 6.86
C LYS A 18 21.48 -21.24 5.48
N LEU A 19 20.73 -20.29 4.93
CA LEU A 19 21.02 -19.70 3.62
C LEU A 19 22.03 -18.52 3.69
N GLY A 20 22.43 -18.08 4.89
CA GLY A 20 23.29 -16.91 5.06
C GLY A 20 22.63 -15.58 4.69
N ILE A 21 21.29 -15.52 4.78
CA ILE A 21 20.47 -14.34 4.46
C ILE A 21 19.94 -13.62 5.70
N THR A 22 20.48 -13.89 6.89
CA THR A 22 20.25 -13.04 8.07
C THR A 22 20.96 -11.69 7.86
N PRO A 23 20.25 -10.55 7.85
CA PRO A 23 20.84 -9.28 7.50
C PRO A 23 21.61 -8.64 8.66
N LYS A 24 22.57 -7.78 8.30
CA LYS A 24 23.33 -6.91 9.21
C LYS A 24 22.46 -5.73 9.68
N GLY A 25 21.62 -5.21 8.79
CA GLY A 25 20.66 -4.12 9.03
C GLY A 25 20.36 -3.38 7.71
N PRO A 26 19.21 -2.69 7.57
CA PRO A 26 18.78 -2.13 6.28
C PRO A 26 19.84 -1.25 5.60
N MET A 27 20.43 -0.30 6.33
CA MET A 27 21.47 0.58 5.78
C MET A 27 22.73 -0.18 5.32
N ASN A 28 23.15 -1.19 6.06
CA ASN A 28 24.31 -2.01 5.70
C ASN A 28 24.03 -2.88 4.46
N GLU A 29 22.82 -3.43 4.33
CA GLU A 29 22.46 -4.22 3.15
C GLU A 29 22.33 -3.35 1.90
N LEU A 30 21.86 -2.10 2.04
CA LEU A 30 21.90 -1.13 0.93
C LEU A 30 23.33 -0.87 0.45
N VAL A 31 24.27 -0.62 1.37
CA VAL A 31 25.70 -0.41 1.03
C VAL A 31 26.31 -1.67 0.41
N ASP A 32 26.04 -2.86 0.96
CA ASP A 32 26.53 -4.15 0.43
C ASP A 32 26.02 -4.39 -0.99
N SER A 33 24.74 -4.12 -1.25
CA SER A 33 24.10 -4.32 -2.56
C SER A 33 24.63 -3.38 -3.62
N VAL A 34 24.76 -2.09 -3.29
CA VAL A 34 25.38 -1.11 -4.19
C VAL A 34 26.80 -1.55 -4.52
N THR A 35 27.58 -1.97 -3.52
CA THR A 35 28.96 -2.44 -3.71
C THR A 35 29.01 -3.68 -4.63
N ARG A 36 28.14 -4.67 -4.43
CA ARG A 36 28.07 -5.87 -5.31
C ARG A 36 27.74 -5.53 -6.75
N SER A 37 26.91 -4.52 -6.97
CA SER A 37 26.51 -4.08 -8.32
C SER A 37 27.59 -3.26 -9.06
N MET A 38 28.70 -2.92 -8.40
CA MET A 38 29.82 -2.22 -9.04
C MET A 38 30.60 -3.14 -9.97
N THR A 39 31.25 -2.53 -10.96
CA THR A 39 32.06 -3.22 -11.96
C THR A 39 33.10 -4.15 -11.33
N ASN A 40 33.12 -5.42 -11.76
CA ASN A 40 34.07 -6.46 -11.35
C ASN A 40 34.06 -6.83 -9.85
N ILE A 41 32.94 -6.62 -9.13
CA ILE A 41 32.80 -7.07 -7.73
C ILE A 41 32.13 -8.44 -7.65
N ASP A 42 30.84 -8.55 -8.00
CA ASP A 42 30.08 -9.78 -7.88
C ASP A 42 29.47 -10.19 -9.22
N GLY A 43 30.03 -11.23 -9.83
CA GLY A 43 29.63 -11.73 -11.14
C GLY A 43 28.81 -13.02 -11.09
N ASP A 44 28.51 -13.54 -9.90
CA ASP A 44 27.72 -14.75 -9.72
C ASP A 44 26.25 -14.42 -9.44
N TYR A 45 25.35 -14.99 -10.22
CA TYR A 45 23.91 -14.76 -10.08
C TYR A 45 23.36 -15.34 -8.78
N VAL A 46 23.99 -16.38 -8.21
CA VAL A 46 23.55 -17.00 -6.96
C VAL A 46 23.85 -16.10 -5.77
N THR A 47 25.07 -15.57 -5.67
CA THR A 47 25.47 -14.63 -4.60
C THR A 47 24.63 -13.35 -4.66
N LEU A 48 24.35 -12.84 -5.86
CA LEU A 48 23.46 -11.69 -6.07
C LEU A 48 22.01 -12.01 -5.65
N ALA A 49 21.48 -13.18 -5.97
CA ALA A 49 20.13 -13.59 -5.54
C ALA A 49 20.03 -13.76 -4.02
N LEU A 50 21.06 -14.33 -3.38
CA LEU A 50 21.13 -14.41 -1.91
C LEU A 50 21.20 -13.02 -1.27
N ALA A 51 21.94 -12.09 -1.88
CA ALA A 51 21.95 -10.69 -1.43
C ALA A 51 20.56 -10.04 -1.58
N ALA A 52 19.86 -10.27 -2.70
CA ALA A 52 18.49 -9.77 -2.89
C ALA A 52 17.52 -10.32 -1.83
N LEU A 53 17.55 -11.64 -1.56
CA LEU A 53 16.77 -12.25 -0.47
C LEU A 53 17.13 -11.66 0.90
N ARG A 54 18.43 -11.44 1.17
CA ARG A 54 18.88 -10.83 2.43
C ARG A 54 18.39 -9.39 2.59
N ASN A 55 18.35 -8.60 1.51
CA ASN A 55 17.69 -7.30 1.54
C ASN A 55 16.18 -7.44 1.77
N GLY A 56 15.54 -8.47 1.21
CA GLY A 56 14.11 -8.73 1.44
C GLY A 56 13.83 -8.97 2.93
N VAL A 57 14.68 -9.76 3.60
CA VAL A 57 14.59 -9.95 5.06
C VAL A 57 14.87 -8.65 5.82
N ALA A 58 15.85 -7.85 5.37
CA ALA A 58 16.16 -6.56 5.96
C ALA A 58 15.00 -5.56 5.83
N SER A 59 14.35 -5.51 4.67
CA SER A 59 13.17 -4.67 4.41
C SER A 59 12.02 -5.07 5.33
N ALA A 60 11.63 -6.35 5.29
CA ALA A 60 10.52 -6.90 6.07
C ALA A 60 10.65 -6.60 7.57
N PHE A 61 11.72 -7.10 8.20
CA PHE A 61 11.83 -7.09 9.66
C PHE A 61 12.73 -5.99 10.20
N GLY A 62 13.60 -5.39 9.39
CA GLY A 62 14.47 -4.30 9.79
C GLY A 62 13.90 -2.91 9.50
N SER A 63 12.90 -2.80 8.62
CA SER A 63 12.31 -1.53 8.21
C SER A 63 10.79 -1.53 8.34
N LEU A 64 10.07 -2.36 7.59
CA LEU A 64 8.61 -2.29 7.44
C LEU A 64 7.85 -2.64 8.72
N VAL A 65 8.18 -3.76 9.38
CA VAL A 65 7.54 -4.13 10.64
C VAL A 65 7.79 -3.07 11.73
N PRO A 66 9.04 -2.63 12.01
CA PRO A 66 9.27 -1.55 12.96
C PRO A 66 8.59 -0.23 12.59
N LEU A 67 8.56 0.13 11.31
CA LEU A 67 7.91 1.34 10.81
C LEU A 67 6.43 1.35 11.20
N GLU A 68 5.72 0.25 10.93
CA GLU A 68 4.30 0.16 11.26
C GLU A 68 4.03 0.20 12.76
N MET A 69 4.83 -0.51 13.56
CA MET A 69 4.72 -0.44 15.02
C MET A 69 4.92 0.99 15.55
N ILE A 70 5.82 1.76 14.94
CA ILE A 70 6.09 3.15 15.32
C ILE A 70 4.94 4.05 14.88
N GLN A 71 4.43 3.90 13.66
CA GLN A 71 3.30 4.71 13.17
C GLN A 71 2.04 4.47 13.98
N ASP A 72 1.74 3.21 14.34
CA ASP A 72 0.63 2.88 15.22
C ASP A 72 0.81 3.44 16.63
N ALA A 73 2.04 3.44 17.16
CA ALA A 73 2.32 4.05 18.46
C ALA A 73 2.15 5.58 18.45
N LEU A 74 2.44 6.24 17.32
CA LEU A 74 2.33 7.69 17.17
C LEU A 74 0.90 8.16 16.89
N TYR A 75 0.17 7.40 16.06
CA TYR A 75 -1.10 7.86 15.48
C TYR A 75 -2.30 6.97 15.80
N GLY A 76 -2.09 5.87 16.52
CA GLY A 76 -3.09 4.87 16.82
C GLY A 76 -3.17 3.80 15.73
N THR A 77 -3.53 2.60 16.17
CA THR A 77 -3.77 1.46 15.28
C THR A 77 -5.04 1.71 14.44
N PRO A 78 -5.00 1.49 13.11
CA PRO A 78 -6.16 1.54 12.24
C PRO A 78 -7.34 0.70 12.74
N THR A 79 -8.54 1.25 12.61
CA THR A 79 -9.80 0.56 12.95
C THR A 79 -10.81 0.68 11.81
N PRO A 80 -11.66 -0.34 11.55
CA PRO A 80 -12.56 -0.35 10.42
C PRO A 80 -13.58 0.79 10.45
N HIS A 81 -13.60 1.62 9.40
CA HIS A 81 -14.57 2.69 9.23
C HIS A 81 -14.76 3.02 7.75
N GLU A 82 -15.84 3.73 7.41
CA GLU A 82 -16.13 4.11 6.03
C GLU A 82 -15.41 5.41 5.66
N CYS A 83 -14.82 5.46 4.47
CA CYS A 83 -14.29 6.68 3.88
C CYS A 83 -14.64 6.78 2.38
N THR A 84 -14.33 7.92 1.76
CA THR A 84 -14.60 8.22 0.35
C THR A 84 -13.32 8.28 -0.46
N VAL A 85 -13.35 7.72 -1.67
CA VAL A 85 -12.28 7.78 -2.66
C VAL A 85 -12.80 8.36 -3.99
N ASP A 86 -11.88 8.74 -4.87
CA ASP A 86 -12.08 9.23 -6.26
C ASP A 86 -12.32 10.75 -6.37
N PHE A 87 -12.36 11.29 -7.59
CA PHE A 87 -12.31 12.74 -7.88
C PHE A 87 -13.29 13.62 -7.09
N GLY A 88 -14.45 13.10 -6.69
CA GLY A 88 -15.47 13.82 -5.97
C GLY A 88 -15.09 14.21 -4.54
N VAL A 89 -13.94 13.75 -4.02
CA VAL A 89 -13.36 14.28 -2.77
C VAL A 89 -12.92 15.74 -2.90
N LEU A 90 -12.67 16.22 -4.13
CA LEU A 90 -12.36 17.61 -4.41
C LEU A 90 -13.64 18.44 -4.55
N ASP A 91 -13.74 19.53 -3.79
CA ASP A 91 -14.79 20.53 -3.95
C ASP A 91 -14.15 21.89 -4.24
N PRO A 92 -14.37 22.45 -5.44
CA PRO A 92 -13.70 23.67 -5.86
C PRO A 92 -14.13 24.92 -5.07
N ASP A 93 -15.18 24.85 -4.26
CA ASP A 93 -15.61 25.94 -3.37
C ASP A 93 -14.89 25.91 -2.01
N TYR A 94 -14.10 24.87 -1.73
CA TYR A 94 -13.21 24.77 -0.57
C TYR A 94 -11.76 25.08 -0.97
N VAL A 95 -10.94 25.40 0.02
CA VAL A 95 -9.47 25.39 -0.12
C VAL A 95 -9.02 23.93 -0.03
N ASN A 96 -8.56 23.33 -1.13
CA ASN A 96 -8.14 21.92 -1.15
C ASN A 96 -6.62 21.79 -1.04
N ILE A 97 -6.15 21.15 0.02
CA ILE A 97 -4.73 20.88 0.30
C ILE A 97 -4.50 19.38 0.22
N LEU A 98 -3.58 18.95 -0.64
CA LEU A 98 -3.30 17.54 -0.91
C LEU A 98 -1.92 17.15 -0.36
N PRO A 99 -1.83 16.60 0.87
CA PRO A 99 -0.63 15.89 1.31
C PRO A 99 -0.42 14.63 0.46
N ASN A 100 0.76 14.54 -0.16
CA ASN A 100 1.13 13.55 -1.16
C ASN A 100 2.52 13.00 -0.86
N GLY A 101 2.61 11.68 -0.88
CA GLY A 101 3.86 10.96 -0.73
C GLY A 101 3.62 9.71 0.09
N HIS A 102 4.47 9.48 1.08
CA HIS A 102 4.49 8.31 1.94
C HIS A 102 4.69 8.66 3.43
N GLU A 103 5.00 9.91 3.78
CA GLU A 103 5.21 10.34 5.15
C GLU A 103 4.01 11.12 5.71
N PRO A 104 3.21 10.56 6.64
CA PRO A 104 1.96 11.17 7.07
C PRO A 104 2.12 12.39 7.98
N PHE A 105 3.33 12.71 8.44
CA PHE A 105 3.56 13.66 9.55
C PHE A 105 2.97 15.06 9.29
N VAL A 106 3.29 15.66 8.14
CA VAL A 106 2.75 16.99 7.77
C VAL A 106 1.26 16.90 7.43
N GLY A 107 0.81 15.81 6.82
CA GLY A 107 -0.61 15.57 6.54
C GLY A 107 -1.47 15.51 7.79
N MET A 108 -1.02 14.80 8.83
CA MET A 108 -1.67 14.72 10.14
C MET A 108 -1.72 16.10 10.83
N ALA A 109 -0.62 16.86 10.75
CA ALA A 109 -0.60 18.23 11.29
C ALA A 109 -1.57 19.16 10.54
N LEU A 110 -1.67 19.04 9.21
CA LEU A 110 -2.62 19.79 8.40
C LEU A 110 -4.07 19.51 8.81
N VAL A 111 -4.46 18.25 8.99
CA VAL A 111 -5.82 17.90 9.46
C VAL A 111 -6.08 18.50 10.83
N LYS A 112 -5.15 18.35 11.77
CA LYS A 112 -5.30 18.89 13.13
C LYS A 112 -5.52 20.41 13.13
N LEU A 113 -4.73 21.15 12.35
CA LEU A 113 -4.89 22.61 12.26
C LEU A 113 -6.16 23.00 11.48
N ALA A 114 -6.50 22.28 10.41
CA ALA A 114 -7.71 22.56 9.65
C ALA A 114 -9.00 22.30 10.45
N LYS A 115 -8.96 21.51 11.53
CA LYS A 115 -10.09 21.35 12.48
C LYS A 115 -10.27 22.55 13.43
N ASP A 116 -9.26 23.41 13.58
CA ASP A 116 -9.37 24.63 14.39
C ASP A 116 -10.12 25.74 13.60
N GLU A 117 -11.16 26.28 14.24
CA GLU A 117 -12.04 27.31 13.70
C GLU A 117 -11.29 28.58 13.27
N LYS A 118 -10.12 28.86 13.85
CA LYS A 118 -9.21 29.93 13.40
C LYS A 118 -8.88 29.79 11.91
N PHE A 119 -8.51 28.58 11.47
CA PHE A 119 -8.09 28.33 10.09
C PHE A 119 -9.28 28.21 9.15
N GLN A 120 -10.38 27.59 9.59
CA GLN A 120 -11.62 27.55 8.82
C GLN A 120 -12.17 28.97 8.56
N LYS A 121 -12.13 29.85 9.57
CA LYS A 121 -12.50 31.26 9.42
C LYS A 121 -11.61 31.99 8.42
N MET A 122 -10.30 31.76 8.46
CA MET A 122 -9.35 32.34 7.51
C MET A 122 -9.72 32.01 6.06
N ALA A 123 -10.08 30.75 5.78
CA ALA A 123 -10.53 30.35 4.44
C ALA A 123 -11.87 30.99 4.05
N ARG A 124 -12.83 31.10 4.97
CA ARG A 124 -14.11 31.76 4.73
C ARG A 124 -13.96 33.26 4.46
N GLU A 125 -13.05 33.94 5.14
CA GLU A 125 -12.69 35.34 4.87
C GLU A 125 -12.05 35.52 3.47
N ALA A 126 -11.36 34.50 2.95
CA ALA A 126 -10.88 34.46 1.57
C ALA A 126 -11.97 34.08 0.54
N GLY A 127 -13.19 33.77 1.00
CA GLY A 127 -14.36 33.45 0.19
C GLY A 127 -14.55 31.96 -0.14
N ALA A 128 -13.83 31.06 0.53
CA ALA A 128 -14.09 29.62 0.45
C ALA A 128 -15.21 29.21 1.42
N LYS A 129 -15.75 28.00 1.27
CA LYS A 129 -16.64 27.39 2.29
C LYS A 129 -15.88 26.95 3.54
N GLY A 130 -14.60 26.61 3.38
CA GLY A 130 -13.71 26.14 4.43
C GLY A 130 -12.42 25.56 3.85
N ILE A 131 -11.64 24.88 4.67
CA ILE A 131 -10.45 24.13 4.28
C ILE A 131 -10.77 22.64 4.25
N ARG A 132 -10.34 21.97 3.18
CA ARG A 132 -10.32 20.51 3.05
C ARG A 132 -8.91 20.01 2.87
N ILE A 133 -8.56 19.02 3.69
CA ILE A 133 -7.39 18.19 3.49
C ILE A 133 -7.85 16.94 2.73
N VAL A 134 -7.21 16.67 1.61
CA VAL A 134 -7.56 15.57 0.72
C VAL A 134 -6.34 14.67 0.61
N GLY A 135 -6.41 13.48 1.18
CA GLY A 135 -5.30 12.54 1.12
C GLY A 135 -4.94 12.21 -0.32
N SER A 136 -3.65 12.19 -0.65
CA SER A 136 -3.16 11.72 -1.94
C SER A 136 -2.26 10.52 -1.75
N ILE A 137 -2.47 9.49 -2.56
CA ILE A 137 -1.65 8.26 -2.61
C ILE A 137 -1.40 7.64 -1.23
N GLU A 138 -0.18 7.22 -0.92
CA GLU A 138 0.14 6.49 0.32
C GLU A 138 0.08 7.37 1.57
N THR A 139 0.56 8.62 1.55
CA THR A 139 0.33 9.57 2.66
C THR A 139 -1.17 9.72 2.95
N GLY A 140 -1.99 9.83 1.89
CA GLY A 140 -3.44 9.88 2.02
C GLY A 140 -4.05 8.60 2.58
N GLN A 141 -3.55 7.44 2.18
CA GLN A 141 -4.00 6.15 2.68
C GLN A 141 -3.61 5.93 4.15
N GLU A 142 -2.40 6.29 4.57
CA GLU A 142 -1.98 6.25 5.99
C GLU A 142 -2.90 7.10 6.87
N MET A 143 -3.24 8.29 6.38
CA MET A 143 -4.19 9.19 7.02
C MET A 143 -5.58 8.57 7.07
N MET A 144 -6.07 8.07 5.93
CA MET A 144 -7.40 7.46 5.78
C MET A 144 -7.56 6.18 6.60
N ALA A 145 -6.49 5.43 6.87
CA ALA A 145 -6.56 4.25 7.73
C ALA A 145 -6.87 4.62 9.20
N ARG A 146 -6.60 5.86 9.62
CA ARG A 146 -6.65 6.32 11.02
C ARG A 146 -7.63 7.47 11.27
N LEU A 147 -8.02 8.20 10.23
CA LEU A 147 -8.89 9.38 10.32
C LEU A 147 -10.22 9.12 9.60
N GLU A 148 -11.31 9.37 10.32
CA GLU A 148 -12.64 9.38 9.71
C GLU A 148 -12.74 10.47 8.63
N CYS A 149 -13.38 10.12 7.50
CA CYS A 149 -13.79 11.09 6.50
C CYS A 149 -14.83 12.04 7.09
N ASP A 150 -14.55 13.34 7.05
CA ASP A 150 -15.43 14.40 7.54
C ASP A 150 -15.35 15.66 6.64
N ASP A 151 -15.91 16.78 7.10
CA ASP A 151 -15.89 18.04 6.34
C ASP A 151 -14.47 18.62 6.15
N VAL A 152 -13.50 18.19 6.98
CA VAL A 152 -12.10 18.62 6.94
C VAL A 152 -11.23 17.60 6.21
N PHE A 153 -11.23 16.33 6.61
CA PHE A 153 -10.54 15.28 5.88
C PHE A 153 -11.51 14.62 4.90
N ALA A 154 -11.47 15.04 3.64
CA ALA A 154 -12.52 14.70 2.67
C ALA A 154 -12.41 13.28 2.08
N GLY A 155 -11.32 12.57 2.38
CA GLY A 155 -11.00 11.26 1.86
C GLY A 155 -9.76 11.24 0.97
N LEU A 156 -9.66 10.20 0.15
CA LEU A 156 -8.50 9.88 -0.67
C LEU A 156 -8.75 10.22 -2.14
N THR A 157 -7.72 10.69 -2.84
CA THR A 157 -7.74 10.78 -4.30
C THR A 157 -7.79 9.38 -4.96
N SER A 158 -6.63 8.85 -5.34
CA SER A 158 -6.41 7.60 -6.08
C SER A 158 -4.92 7.24 -5.98
N ASN A 159 -4.46 6.31 -6.82
CA ASN A 159 -3.04 6.01 -7.02
C ASN A 159 -2.26 7.09 -7.81
N TRP A 160 -0.96 6.88 -7.95
CA TRP A 160 -0.02 7.89 -8.48
C TRP A 160 -0.25 8.29 -9.95
N ILE A 161 -0.69 7.37 -10.82
CA ILE A 161 -0.96 7.69 -12.25
C ILE A 161 -2.06 8.73 -12.37
N SER A 162 -2.99 8.74 -11.41
CA SER A 162 -4.11 9.68 -11.42
C SER A 162 -3.72 11.10 -10.99
N ILE A 163 -2.53 11.33 -10.39
CA ILE A 163 -2.13 12.62 -9.81
C ILE A 163 -2.32 13.79 -10.79
N GLU A 164 -1.79 13.66 -12.01
CA GLU A 164 -1.88 14.71 -13.03
C GLU A 164 -3.36 15.05 -13.36
N TYR A 165 -4.25 14.06 -13.36
CA TYR A 165 -5.68 14.28 -13.58
C TYR A 165 -6.35 15.01 -12.42
N PHE A 166 -6.04 14.64 -11.17
CA PHE A 166 -6.58 15.34 -9.99
C PHE A 166 -6.13 16.80 -9.96
N LEU A 167 -4.86 17.06 -10.27
CA LEU A 167 -4.30 18.41 -10.36
C LEU A 167 -4.91 19.22 -11.50
N SER A 168 -5.29 18.56 -12.61
CA SER A 168 -5.92 19.21 -13.77
C SER A 168 -7.38 19.63 -13.56
N THR A 169 -8.01 19.25 -12.45
CA THR A 169 -9.41 19.62 -12.15
C THR A 169 -9.61 21.13 -11.93
N GLY A 170 -8.54 21.87 -11.61
CA GLY A 170 -8.62 23.27 -11.20
C GLY A 170 -9.20 23.47 -9.78
N ALA A 171 -9.34 22.38 -9.00
CA ALA A 171 -9.86 22.43 -7.64
C ALA A 171 -8.76 22.48 -6.56
N VAL A 172 -7.50 22.19 -6.90
CA VAL A 172 -6.39 22.06 -5.94
C VAL A 172 -5.73 23.41 -5.67
N ASP A 173 -5.51 23.74 -4.39
CA ASP A 173 -4.84 24.97 -3.97
C ASP A 173 -3.37 24.74 -3.60
N ALA A 174 -3.07 23.64 -2.94
CA ALA A 174 -1.70 23.23 -2.61
C ALA A 174 -1.50 21.73 -2.76
N PHE A 175 -0.42 21.34 -3.42
CA PHE A 175 0.07 19.98 -3.53
C PHE A 175 1.37 19.85 -2.73
N VAL A 176 1.32 19.07 -1.66
CA VAL A 176 2.33 19.04 -0.59
C VAL A 176 3.07 17.71 -0.66
N MET A 177 4.32 17.74 -1.08
CA MET A 177 5.14 16.57 -1.46
C MET A 177 6.15 16.23 -0.38
N ASP A 178 6.05 15.03 0.17
CA ASP A 178 6.95 14.52 1.21
C ASP A 178 7.99 13.49 0.71
N MET A 179 7.62 12.53 -0.13
CA MET A 179 8.50 11.48 -0.64
C MET A 179 8.08 11.01 -2.06
N ASN A 180 8.14 9.70 -2.32
CA ASN A 180 7.90 9.05 -3.60
C ASN A 180 6.59 9.51 -4.27
N CYS A 181 6.47 9.25 -5.57
CA CYS A 181 5.32 9.66 -6.38
C CYS A 181 5.08 11.20 -6.41
N SER A 182 6.17 11.97 -6.31
CA SER A 182 6.22 13.41 -6.55
C SER A 182 6.80 13.67 -7.94
N LEU A 183 5.94 13.73 -8.96
CA LEU A 183 6.36 13.72 -10.37
C LEU A 183 7.24 14.94 -10.72
N ALA A 184 8.32 14.71 -11.48
CA ALA A 184 9.33 15.73 -11.75
C ALA A 184 8.83 16.89 -12.65
N ASN A 185 7.83 16.64 -13.49
CA ASN A 185 7.27 17.58 -14.46
C ASN A 185 6.08 18.41 -13.93
N LEU A 186 5.76 18.34 -12.63
CA LEU A 186 4.54 18.98 -12.09
C LEU A 186 4.52 20.51 -12.20
N LYS A 187 5.67 21.16 -12.42
CA LYS A 187 5.73 22.61 -12.58
C LYS A 187 4.82 23.13 -13.69
N GLU A 188 4.77 22.42 -14.81
CA GLU A 188 3.92 22.80 -15.95
C GLU A 188 2.43 22.75 -15.59
N TYR A 189 2.04 21.75 -14.80
CA TYR A 189 0.68 21.64 -14.27
C TYR A 189 0.38 22.74 -13.27
N ALA A 190 1.31 23.04 -12.36
CA ALA A 190 1.15 24.08 -11.36
C ALA A 190 0.96 25.46 -11.99
N ASP A 191 1.70 25.78 -13.05
CA ASP A 191 1.53 27.04 -13.78
C ASP A 191 0.18 27.12 -14.50
N LYS A 192 -0.25 26.00 -15.09
CA LYS A 192 -1.50 25.94 -15.85
C LYS A 192 -2.75 25.96 -14.96
N TYR A 193 -2.73 25.20 -13.86
CA TYR A 193 -3.88 25.01 -12.97
C TYR A 193 -3.75 25.79 -11.65
N THR A 194 -2.70 26.60 -11.52
CA THR A 194 -2.49 27.59 -10.45
C THR A 194 -2.35 27.05 -9.03
N PHE A 195 -2.14 25.75 -8.82
CA PHE A 195 -1.87 25.21 -7.48
C PHE A 195 -0.43 25.48 -7.03
N LYS A 196 -0.20 25.59 -5.72
CA LYS A 196 1.15 25.69 -5.16
C LYS A 196 1.80 24.32 -5.07
N LEU A 197 3.00 24.19 -5.61
CA LEU A 197 3.88 23.04 -5.40
C LEU A 197 4.74 23.28 -4.17
N ILE A 198 4.61 22.42 -3.16
CA ILE A 198 5.32 22.58 -1.88
C ILE A 198 6.07 21.29 -1.57
N ALA A 199 7.38 21.35 -1.48
CA ALA A 199 8.23 20.27 -1.00
C ALA A 199 8.44 20.41 0.50
N VAL A 200 8.07 19.38 1.27
CA VAL A 200 8.20 19.37 2.74
C VAL A 200 9.33 18.46 3.24
N SER A 201 10.01 17.74 2.34
CA SER A 201 11.18 16.94 2.68
C SER A 201 12.38 17.34 1.82
N ASN A 202 13.58 17.16 2.36
CA ASN A 202 14.83 17.56 1.73
C ASN A 202 15.18 16.71 0.48
N ILE A 203 14.62 15.51 0.37
CA ILE A 203 14.80 14.58 -0.77
C ILE A 203 13.93 14.95 -1.98
N ILE A 204 12.94 15.83 -1.81
CA ILE A 204 12.06 16.25 -2.91
C ILE A 204 12.74 17.36 -3.72
N GLY A 205 13.17 16.98 -4.92
CA GLY A 205 13.84 17.87 -5.88
C GLY A 205 12.97 18.33 -7.05
N VAL A 206 11.65 18.45 -6.89
CA VAL A 206 10.75 18.85 -7.99
C VAL A 206 11.00 20.33 -8.36
N PRO A 207 11.40 20.66 -9.60
CA PRO A 207 11.72 22.03 -9.99
C PRO A 207 10.57 23.02 -9.77
N GLY A 208 10.89 24.19 -9.21
CA GLY A 208 9.92 25.26 -8.98
C GLY A 208 9.01 25.07 -7.76
N SER A 209 9.22 24.03 -6.95
CA SER A 209 8.53 23.88 -5.66
C SER A 209 9.00 24.91 -4.63
N ILE A 210 8.07 25.41 -3.82
CA ILE A 210 8.37 26.10 -2.56
C ILE A 210 8.93 25.06 -1.59
N ARG A 211 10.05 25.35 -0.92
CA ARG A 211 10.62 24.44 0.10
C ARG A 211 10.18 24.87 1.49
N LEU A 212 9.43 24.01 2.16
CA LEU A 212 9.00 24.14 3.55
C LEU A 212 9.34 22.86 4.30
N GLU A 213 10.64 22.57 4.40
CA GLU A 213 11.13 21.34 5.00
C GLU A 213 10.69 21.21 6.46
N TYR A 214 10.06 20.08 6.79
CA TYR A 214 9.77 19.74 8.17
C TYR A 214 10.99 19.10 8.82
N GLU A 215 11.07 19.28 10.13
CA GLU A 215 11.93 18.52 11.02
C GLU A 215 11.01 17.93 12.11
N PRO A 216 11.27 16.72 12.61
CA PRO A 216 10.48 16.13 13.67
C PRO A 216 10.25 17.12 14.84
N GLY A 217 8.99 17.40 15.16
CA GLY A 217 8.56 18.34 16.19
C GLY A 217 8.21 19.76 15.70
N ASN A 218 8.42 20.08 14.41
CA ASN A 218 8.05 21.39 13.83
C ASN A 218 6.87 21.33 12.84
N GLU A 219 6.21 20.18 12.71
CA GLU A 219 5.22 19.88 11.66
C GLU A 219 4.06 20.88 11.66
N ALA A 220 3.61 21.31 12.85
CA ALA A 220 2.54 22.29 13.00
C ALA A 220 2.91 23.67 12.41
N LYS A 221 4.17 24.08 12.52
CA LYS A 221 4.64 25.35 11.95
C LYS A 221 4.64 25.29 10.43
N VAL A 222 5.10 24.17 9.86
CA VAL A 222 5.10 23.92 8.42
C VAL A 222 3.65 23.87 7.90
N ALA A 223 2.77 23.14 8.57
CA ALA A 223 1.35 23.04 8.21
C ALA A 223 0.63 24.39 8.23
N GLU A 224 0.90 25.24 9.22
CA GLU A 224 0.33 26.61 9.27
C GLU A 224 0.75 27.44 8.05
N GLU A 225 2.02 27.36 7.64
CA GLU A 225 2.51 28.10 6.47
C GLU A 225 1.88 27.58 5.16
N ILE A 226 1.74 26.25 5.04
CA ILE A 226 1.04 25.62 3.90
C ILE A 226 -0.41 26.10 3.82
N ILE A 227 -1.13 26.15 4.94
CA ILE A 227 -2.52 26.64 4.98
C ILE A 227 -2.60 28.09 4.49
N LYS A 228 -1.69 28.96 4.95
CA LYS A 228 -1.65 30.36 4.50
C LYS A 228 -1.43 30.47 2.99
N LEU A 229 -0.47 29.72 2.45
CA LEU A 229 -0.19 29.68 1.02
C LEU A 229 -1.38 29.17 0.21
N ALA A 230 -2.06 28.12 0.69
CA ALA A 230 -3.22 27.55 0.03
C ALA A 230 -4.43 28.51 0.04
N VAL A 231 -4.71 29.15 1.18
CA VAL A 231 -5.81 30.12 1.31
C VAL A 231 -5.57 31.36 0.44
N GLU A 232 -4.32 31.84 0.36
CA GLU A 232 -3.99 32.93 -0.55
C GLU A 232 -4.17 32.51 -2.01
N ASN A 233 -3.73 31.29 -2.36
CA ASN A 233 -3.87 30.76 -3.71
C ASN A 233 -5.33 30.61 -4.14
N PHE A 234 -6.23 30.23 -3.22
CA PHE A 234 -7.66 30.10 -3.48
C PHE A 234 -8.28 31.37 -4.08
N LYS A 235 -7.82 32.55 -3.66
CA LYS A 235 -8.32 33.83 -4.18
C LYS A 235 -8.07 33.99 -5.69
N GLU A 236 -6.98 33.43 -6.18
CA GLU A 236 -6.66 33.38 -7.61
C GLU A 236 -7.42 32.23 -8.28
N ARG A 237 -7.28 31.01 -7.74
CA ARG A 237 -7.83 29.77 -8.31
C ARG A 237 -9.35 29.84 -8.50
N ARG A 238 -10.09 30.42 -7.56
CA ARG A 238 -11.57 30.46 -7.60
C ARG A 238 -12.15 31.14 -8.84
N ASN A 239 -11.37 31.99 -9.52
CA ASN A 239 -11.78 32.69 -10.74
C ASN A 239 -11.36 31.95 -12.03
N LYS A 240 -10.72 30.78 -11.91
CA LYS A 240 -10.27 29.94 -13.03
C LYS A 240 -11.31 28.87 -13.36
N GLN A 241 -11.14 28.25 -14.54
CA GLN A 241 -11.98 27.14 -14.95
C GLN A 241 -11.77 25.94 -14.03
N LYS A 242 -12.87 25.30 -13.64
CA LYS A 242 -12.93 24.12 -12.80
C LYS A 242 -13.73 23.03 -13.49
N ALA A 243 -13.30 21.78 -13.34
CA ALA A 243 -14.06 20.62 -13.77
C ALA A 243 -15.08 20.24 -12.68
N ASP A 244 -16.31 19.91 -13.09
CA ASP A 244 -17.25 19.27 -12.16
C ASP A 244 -16.99 17.76 -12.15
N VAL A 245 -16.42 17.30 -11.03
CA VAL A 245 -16.07 15.91 -10.77
C VAL A 245 -16.86 15.33 -9.59
N SER A 246 -17.88 16.05 -9.11
CA SER A 246 -18.63 15.71 -7.88
C SER A 246 -19.30 14.33 -7.91
N ARG A 247 -19.61 13.83 -9.11
CA ARG A 247 -20.24 12.52 -9.34
C ARG A 247 -19.31 11.32 -9.16
N PHE A 248 -18.00 11.52 -9.21
CA PHE A 248 -17.01 10.44 -9.15
C PHE A 248 -16.66 10.18 -7.68
N LYS A 249 -17.54 9.48 -6.97
CA LYS A 249 -17.37 9.13 -5.56
C LYS A 249 -17.61 7.65 -5.37
N GLN A 250 -16.73 7.01 -4.62
CA GLN A 250 -16.89 5.63 -4.21
C GLN A 250 -16.59 5.51 -2.71
N LYS A 251 -17.44 4.79 -1.99
CA LYS A 251 -17.21 4.46 -0.58
C LYS A 251 -16.29 3.24 -0.48
N ALA A 252 -15.49 3.18 0.57
CA ALA A 252 -14.69 2.01 0.93
C ALA A 252 -14.66 1.84 2.45
N LEU A 253 -14.63 0.60 2.91
CA LEU A 253 -14.37 0.26 4.31
C LEU A 253 -12.86 0.09 4.48
N VAL A 254 -12.26 0.99 5.25
CA VAL A 254 -10.81 1.17 5.39
C VAL A 254 -10.38 0.91 6.83
N GLY A 255 -9.06 0.90 7.09
CA GLY A 255 -8.54 0.78 8.45
C GLY A 255 -8.54 -0.66 8.99
N PHE A 256 -8.41 -1.66 8.11
CA PHE A 256 -8.20 -3.03 8.55
C PHE A 256 -6.77 -3.23 9.06
N SER A 257 -6.66 -3.92 10.18
CA SER A 257 -5.40 -4.31 10.81
C SER A 257 -5.51 -5.71 11.41
N ALA A 258 -4.37 -6.32 11.75
CA ALA A 258 -4.38 -7.61 12.45
C ALA A 258 -5.16 -7.51 13.77
N GLU A 259 -4.93 -6.43 14.50
CA GLU A 259 -5.60 -6.09 15.75
C GLU A 259 -7.11 -5.88 15.55
N ALA A 260 -7.49 -5.12 14.51
CA ALA A 260 -8.89 -4.92 14.17
C ALA A 260 -9.58 -6.23 13.79
N LEU A 261 -8.91 -7.11 13.03
CA LEU A 261 -9.44 -8.43 12.69
C LEU A 261 -9.63 -9.29 13.94
N VAL A 262 -8.61 -9.39 14.80
CA VAL A 262 -8.71 -10.13 16.06
C VAL A 262 -9.86 -9.59 16.92
N ASN A 263 -9.98 -8.27 17.05
CA ASN A 263 -11.05 -7.64 17.81
C ASN A 263 -12.43 -7.92 17.21
N ALA A 264 -12.58 -7.83 15.89
CA ALA A 264 -13.81 -8.13 15.17
C ALA A 264 -14.22 -9.61 15.32
N LEU A 265 -13.25 -10.50 15.49
CA LEU A 265 -13.46 -11.95 15.69
C LEU A 265 -13.61 -12.34 17.17
N GLY A 266 -13.81 -11.37 18.07
CA GLY A 266 -14.08 -11.64 19.50
C GLY A 266 -12.82 -11.87 20.34
N GLY A 267 -11.66 -11.39 19.89
CA GLY A 267 -10.41 -11.40 20.64
C GLY A 267 -9.47 -12.57 20.33
N SER A 268 -9.79 -13.40 19.32
CA SER A 268 -8.97 -14.52 18.85
C SER A 268 -8.99 -14.63 17.33
N LEU A 269 -7.95 -15.25 16.75
CA LEU A 269 -7.93 -15.65 15.34
C LEU A 269 -8.70 -16.95 15.10
N ASP A 270 -9.13 -17.67 16.14
CA ASP A 270 -9.81 -18.97 16.00
C ASP A 270 -10.95 -18.96 14.97
N PRO A 271 -11.86 -17.95 14.94
CA PRO A 271 -12.94 -17.95 13.96
C PRO A 271 -12.43 -17.81 12.51
N LEU A 272 -11.34 -17.07 12.27
CA LEU A 272 -10.69 -17.00 10.96
C LEU A 272 -10.05 -18.34 10.59
N LEU A 273 -9.42 -19.01 11.56
CA LEU A 273 -8.82 -20.32 11.34
C LEU A 273 -9.88 -21.38 11.04
N GLU A 274 -11.04 -21.32 11.68
CA GLU A 274 -12.16 -22.23 11.45
C GLU A 274 -12.71 -22.12 10.02
N VAL A 275 -12.94 -20.89 9.51
CA VAL A 275 -13.41 -20.70 8.13
C VAL A 275 -12.36 -21.04 7.09
N ILE A 276 -11.07 -20.92 7.41
CA ILE A 276 -10.00 -21.45 6.56
C ILE A 276 -10.03 -22.98 6.59
N LYS A 277 -10.09 -23.61 7.77
CA LYS A 277 -10.11 -25.08 7.90
C LYS A 277 -11.32 -25.72 7.23
N SER A 278 -12.52 -25.12 7.33
CA SER A 278 -13.73 -25.60 6.66
C SER A 278 -13.68 -25.46 5.13
N GLY A 279 -12.82 -24.57 4.64
CA GLY A 279 -12.75 -24.19 3.23
C GLY A 279 -13.84 -23.21 2.81
N ASP A 280 -14.44 -22.50 3.77
CA ASP A 280 -15.32 -21.36 3.49
C ASP A 280 -14.51 -20.16 2.98
N ILE A 281 -13.28 -20.01 3.47
CA ILE A 281 -12.21 -19.26 2.83
C ILE A 281 -11.16 -20.28 2.37
N LYS A 282 -10.95 -20.43 1.06
CA LYS A 282 -9.95 -21.38 0.55
C LYS A 282 -8.54 -20.97 0.95
N GLY A 283 -8.26 -19.67 0.89
CA GLY A 283 -6.97 -19.09 1.23
C GLY A 283 -7.03 -17.56 1.18
N ILE A 284 -5.86 -16.94 1.36
CA ILE A 284 -5.70 -15.48 1.37
C ILE A 284 -4.72 -15.07 0.28
N ALA A 285 -5.07 -14.05 -0.51
CA ALA A 285 -4.16 -13.41 -1.44
C ALA A 285 -3.82 -12.00 -0.96
N ALA A 286 -2.55 -11.73 -0.68
CA ALA A 286 -2.06 -10.37 -0.45
C ALA A 286 -1.77 -9.72 -1.80
N LEU A 287 -2.63 -8.78 -2.21
CA LEU A 287 -2.46 -7.98 -3.42
C LEU A 287 -1.80 -6.65 -3.02
N VAL A 288 -0.51 -6.53 -3.33
CA VAL A 288 0.30 -5.37 -2.98
C VAL A 288 1.06 -4.92 -4.21
N ASN A 289 0.75 -3.74 -4.72
CA ASN A 289 1.45 -3.19 -5.88
C ASN A 289 1.40 -1.67 -5.94
N CYS A 290 2.36 -1.15 -6.70
CA CYS A 290 2.23 0.13 -7.38
C CYS A 290 1.15 0.04 -8.48
N THR A 291 1.12 0.99 -9.40
CA THR A 291 0.41 0.82 -10.67
C THR A 291 1.34 1.21 -11.81
N SER A 292 1.10 0.66 -13.00
CA SER A 292 1.86 0.92 -14.21
C SER A 292 0.92 0.88 -15.43
N LEU A 293 1.38 1.42 -16.56
CA LEU A 293 0.71 1.23 -17.86
C LEU A 293 1.41 0.16 -18.71
N GLY A 294 2.36 -0.60 -18.13
CA GLY A 294 3.24 -1.50 -18.85
C GLY A 294 2.58 -2.80 -19.32
N ASN A 295 1.51 -3.21 -18.64
CA ASN A 295 0.76 -4.45 -18.90
C ASN A 295 -0.74 -4.20 -19.17
N GLY A 296 -1.15 -2.95 -19.38
CA GLY A 296 -2.53 -2.62 -19.72
C GLY A 296 -2.99 -1.26 -19.22
N PRO A 297 -4.31 -0.96 -19.33
CA PRO A 297 -4.90 0.23 -18.74
C PRO A 297 -4.75 0.24 -17.22
N GLN A 298 -4.61 1.43 -16.64
CA GLN A 298 -4.51 1.63 -15.18
C GLN A 298 -5.59 0.83 -14.42
N ASP A 299 -5.16 0.14 -13.35
CA ASP A 299 -5.99 -0.65 -12.43
C ASP A 299 -6.68 -1.88 -13.06
N SER A 300 -6.57 -2.08 -14.38
CA SER A 300 -7.29 -3.14 -15.10
C SER A 300 -6.89 -4.53 -14.62
N MET A 301 -5.59 -4.82 -14.56
CA MET A 301 -5.08 -6.12 -14.16
C MET A 301 -5.32 -6.33 -12.66
N THR A 302 -5.06 -5.29 -11.86
CA THR A 302 -5.32 -5.29 -10.40
C THR A 302 -6.77 -5.65 -10.07
N VAL A 303 -7.74 -4.92 -10.65
CA VAL A 303 -9.16 -5.09 -10.35
C VAL A 303 -9.72 -6.41 -10.90
N GLN A 304 -9.29 -6.82 -12.10
CA GLN A 304 -9.74 -8.09 -12.68
C GLN A 304 -9.21 -9.29 -11.90
N LEU A 305 -7.93 -9.27 -11.52
CA LEU A 305 -7.34 -10.33 -10.72
C LEU A 305 -8.03 -10.44 -9.35
N ALA A 306 -8.25 -9.32 -8.66
CA ALA A 306 -8.97 -9.30 -7.38
C ALA A 306 -10.37 -9.93 -7.51
N LYS A 307 -11.11 -9.59 -8.58
CA LYS A 307 -12.43 -10.18 -8.87
C LYS A 307 -12.36 -11.69 -9.11
N GLU A 308 -11.36 -12.16 -9.86
CA GLU A 308 -11.19 -13.60 -10.10
C GLU A 308 -10.85 -14.36 -8.82
N LEU A 309 -10.04 -13.79 -7.93
CA LEU A 309 -9.70 -14.39 -6.64
C LEU A 309 -10.91 -14.48 -5.70
N ILE A 310 -11.63 -13.37 -5.48
CA ILE A 310 -12.79 -13.38 -4.57
C ILE A 310 -13.91 -14.28 -5.09
N LYS A 311 -14.11 -14.36 -6.41
CA LYS A 311 -15.05 -15.29 -7.06
C LYS A 311 -14.73 -16.76 -6.78
N ARG A 312 -13.45 -17.07 -6.52
CA ARG A 312 -12.95 -18.41 -6.17
C ARG A 312 -12.95 -18.68 -4.67
N ASP A 313 -13.64 -17.87 -3.86
CA ASP A 313 -13.66 -17.97 -2.40
C ASP A 313 -12.28 -17.74 -1.75
N ILE A 314 -11.44 -16.91 -2.37
CA ILE A 314 -10.13 -16.47 -1.84
C ILE A 314 -10.28 -15.04 -1.33
N LEU A 315 -10.03 -14.82 -0.03
CA LEU A 315 -10.06 -13.48 0.56
C LEU A 315 -8.87 -12.67 0.06
N VAL A 316 -9.08 -11.41 -0.31
CA VAL A 316 -8.00 -10.53 -0.75
C VAL A 316 -7.68 -9.51 0.34
N ILE A 317 -6.39 -9.32 0.61
CA ILE A 317 -5.87 -8.19 1.39
C ILE A 317 -5.22 -7.22 0.41
N GLY A 318 -5.69 -5.98 0.39
CA GLY A 318 -5.21 -4.93 -0.50
C GLY A 318 -4.26 -3.95 0.19
N ALA A 319 -3.16 -3.61 -0.48
CA ALA A 319 -2.25 -2.56 -0.03
C ALA A 319 -1.61 -1.79 -1.19
N GLY A 320 -1.17 -0.56 -0.93
CA GLY A 320 -0.48 0.29 -1.89
C GLY A 320 -1.39 0.97 -2.91
N CYS A 321 -0.85 1.27 -4.09
CA CYS A 321 -1.63 1.86 -5.18
C CYS A 321 -2.75 0.95 -5.68
N GLY A 322 -2.53 -0.37 -5.66
CA GLY A 322 -3.57 -1.34 -6.01
C GLY A 322 -4.78 -1.29 -5.08
N ASN A 323 -4.56 -1.00 -3.80
CA ASN A 323 -5.63 -0.78 -2.82
C ASN A 323 -6.54 0.38 -3.26
N ALA A 324 -5.98 1.54 -3.61
CA ALA A 324 -6.78 2.65 -4.15
C ALA A 324 -7.54 2.29 -5.45
N GLY A 325 -6.94 1.46 -6.31
CA GLY A 325 -7.61 0.94 -7.50
C GLY A 325 -8.83 0.07 -7.16
N MET A 326 -8.69 -0.83 -6.17
CA MET A 326 -9.78 -1.70 -5.69
C MET A 326 -10.87 -0.92 -4.94
N GLN A 327 -10.50 0.10 -4.18
CA GLN A 327 -11.41 1.05 -3.55
C GLN A 327 -12.28 1.73 -4.59
N LYS A 328 -11.67 2.32 -5.64
CA LYS A 328 -12.40 2.99 -6.73
C LYS A 328 -13.29 2.03 -7.52
N ALA A 329 -12.88 0.77 -7.65
CA ALA A 329 -13.69 -0.28 -8.28
C ALA A 329 -14.86 -0.77 -7.40
N GLY A 330 -14.94 -0.29 -6.15
CA GLY A 330 -15.99 -0.64 -5.19
C GLY A 330 -15.84 -2.05 -4.61
N LEU A 331 -14.65 -2.65 -4.64
CA LEU A 331 -14.41 -4.01 -4.14
C LEU A 331 -14.27 -4.06 -2.61
N GLU A 332 -13.94 -2.94 -1.99
CA GLU A 332 -13.77 -2.80 -0.54
C GLU A 332 -15.06 -2.29 0.13
N THR A 333 -16.21 -2.76 -0.37
CA THR A 333 -17.54 -2.47 0.18
C THR A 333 -18.22 -3.76 0.62
N VAL A 334 -19.11 -3.70 1.60
CA VAL A 334 -19.83 -4.90 2.06
C VAL A 334 -20.72 -5.49 0.94
N GLU A 335 -21.24 -4.63 0.06
CA GLU A 335 -22.03 -5.01 -1.11
C GLU A 335 -21.20 -5.78 -2.16
N ALA A 336 -19.88 -5.61 -2.18
CA ALA A 336 -19.01 -6.33 -3.09
C ALA A 336 -19.01 -7.84 -2.83
N ALA A 337 -19.27 -8.26 -1.59
CA ALA A 337 -19.34 -9.68 -1.23
C ALA A 337 -20.44 -10.40 -2.01
N GLU A 338 -21.67 -9.87 -1.99
CA GLU A 338 -22.79 -10.47 -2.72
C GLU A 338 -22.65 -10.35 -4.24
N LYS A 339 -21.97 -9.31 -4.73
CA LYS A 339 -21.85 -9.01 -6.16
C LYS A 339 -20.74 -9.79 -6.87
N PHE A 340 -19.62 -10.03 -6.19
CA PHE A 340 -18.39 -10.52 -6.84
C PHE A 340 -17.78 -11.76 -6.19
N ALA A 341 -18.01 -12.00 -4.90
CA ALA A 341 -17.38 -13.14 -4.22
C ALA A 341 -18.08 -14.46 -4.55
N GLY A 342 -17.34 -15.56 -4.41
CA GLY A 342 -17.91 -16.90 -4.42
C GLY A 342 -18.87 -17.09 -3.25
N PRO A 343 -19.78 -18.09 -3.32
CA PRO A 343 -20.87 -18.23 -2.35
C PRO A 343 -20.38 -18.47 -0.92
N ARG A 344 -19.20 -19.06 -0.73
CA ARG A 344 -18.67 -19.35 0.60
C ARG A 344 -18.07 -18.10 1.23
N LEU A 345 -17.19 -17.42 0.48
CA LEU A 345 -16.60 -16.16 0.93
C LEU A 345 -17.68 -15.10 1.15
N ALA A 346 -18.68 -15.01 0.27
CA ALA A 346 -19.82 -14.12 0.46
C ALA A 346 -20.58 -14.39 1.78
N GLY A 347 -20.74 -15.67 2.14
CA GLY A 347 -21.34 -16.07 3.42
C GLY A 347 -20.53 -15.58 4.63
N VAL A 348 -19.21 -15.75 4.59
CA VAL A 348 -18.30 -15.28 5.67
C VAL A 348 -18.32 -13.75 5.77
N CYS A 349 -18.17 -13.05 4.64
CA CYS A 349 -18.23 -11.59 4.57
C CYS A 349 -19.53 -11.04 5.15
N LYS A 350 -20.67 -11.66 4.82
CA LYS A 350 -21.99 -11.28 5.34
C LYS A 350 -22.12 -11.51 6.85
N ALA A 351 -21.58 -12.62 7.36
CA ALA A 351 -21.63 -12.93 8.78
C ALA A 351 -20.78 -11.97 9.62
N LEU A 352 -19.65 -11.52 9.08
CA LEU A 352 -18.70 -10.63 9.76
C LEU A 352 -18.94 -9.14 9.46
N GLY A 353 -19.76 -8.80 8.46
CA GLY A 353 -19.98 -7.42 8.03
C GLY A 353 -18.75 -6.79 7.38
N ILE A 354 -17.94 -7.59 6.68
CA ILE A 354 -16.69 -7.15 6.03
C ILE A 354 -16.76 -7.30 4.51
N PRO A 355 -16.02 -6.50 3.73
CA PRO A 355 -15.86 -6.70 2.29
C PRO A 355 -15.03 -7.96 1.98
N PRO A 356 -15.10 -8.48 0.74
CA PRO A 356 -14.27 -9.60 0.28
C PRO A 356 -12.83 -9.18 -0.05
N VAL A 357 -12.58 -7.87 -0.13
CA VAL A 357 -11.25 -7.25 -0.23
C VAL A 357 -11.06 -6.35 0.98
N LEU A 358 -10.03 -6.60 1.79
CA LEU A 358 -9.74 -5.85 3.01
C LEU A 358 -8.66 -4.81 2.78
N SER A 359 -8.96 -3.54 3.03
CA SER A 359 -8.03 -2.42 2.91
C SER A 359 -7.00 -2.39 4.03
N PHE A 360 -5.78 -2.84 3.77
CA PHE A 360 -4.69 -2.78 4.73
C PHE A 360 -3.85 -1.51 4.66
N GLY A 361 -4.09 -0.65 3.66
CA GLY A 361 -3.45 0.66 3.56
C GLY A 361 -2.35 0.71 2.51
N THR A 362 -1.16 1.17 2.88
CA THR A 362 -0.06 1.55 1.99
C THR A 362 0.87 0.40 1.62
N CYS A 363 1.85 0.64 0.74
CA CYS A 363 2.90 -0.36 0.51
C CYS A 363 3.76 -0.57 1.78
N THR A 364 3.91 0.45 2.63
CA THR A 364 4.65 0.31 3.90
C THR A 364 3.93 -0.58 4.91
N ASP A 365 2.59 -0.65 4.83
CA ASP A 365 1.75 -1.55 5.63
C ASP A 365 1.92 -3.03 5.27
N THR A 366 2.79 -3.36 4.29
CA THR A 366 3.28 -4.72 4.09
C THR A 366 3.90 -5.30 5.37
N GLY A 367 4.48 -4.46 6.24
CA GLY A 367 4.91 -4.86 7.58
C GLY A 367 3.76 -5.47 8.40
N ARG A 368 2.58 -4.85 8.35
CA ARG A 368 1.35 -5.35 9.00
C ARG A 368 0.83 -6.64 8.37
N ILE A 369 0.89 -6.75 7.04
CA ILE A 369 0.54 -7.99 6.33
C ILE A 369 1.45 -9.14 6.77
N ILE A 370 2.76 -8.89 6.88
CA ILE A 370 3.74 -9.86 7.38
C ILE A 370 3.40 -10.26 8.82
N MET A 371 3.13 -9.31 9.72
CA MET A 371 2.74 -9.60 11.10
C MET A 371 1.46 -10.43 11.17
N THR A 372 0.48 -10.16 10.30
CA THR A 372 -0.77 -10.92 10.21
C THR A 372 -0.50 -12.37 9.79
N ALA A 373 0.31 -12.58 8.75
CA ALA A 373 0.70 -13.92 8.31
C ALA A 373 1.46 -14.69 9.39
N VAL A 374 2.36 -14.02 10.11
CA VAL A 374 3.08 -14.60 11.25
C VAL A 374 2.14 -14.98 12.38
N ALA A 375 1.17 -14.12 12.73
CA ALA A 375 0.19 -14.41 13.77
C ALA A 375 -0.67 -15.64 13.44
N ILE A 376 -1.13 -15.75 12.18
CA ILE A 376 -1.89 -16.89 11.68
C ILE A 376 -1.04 -18.18 11.72
N ALA A 377 0.20 -18.12 11.24
CA ALA A 377 1.12 -19.26 11.25
C ALA A 377 1.39 -19.75 12.68
N ASN A 378 1.65 -18.84 13.61
CA ASN A 378 1.86 -19.16 15.02
C ASN A 378 0.63 -19.80 15.65
N ALA A 379 -0.58 -19.29 15.36
CA ALA A 379 -1.82 -19.86 15.88
C ALA A 379 -2.10 -21.27 15.35
N LEU A 380 -1.60 -21.59 14.14
CA LEU A 380 -1.64 -22.94 13.56
C LEU A 380 -0.46 -23.83 13.97
N GLY A 381 0.58 -23.27 14.58
CA GLY A 381 1.81 -24.00 14.92
C GLY A 381 2.62 -24.45 13.69
N VAL A 382 2.56 -23.69 12.60
CA VAL A 382 3.23 -24.00 11.32
C VAL A 382 4.18 -22.89 10.88
N ASP A 383 5.05 -23.18 9.91
CA ASP A 383 5.84 -22.14 9.25
C ASP A 383 4.95 -21.28 8.33
N PRO A 384 5.18 -19.96 8.20
CA PRO A 384 4.43 -19.13 7.26
C PRO A 384 4.38 -19.67 5.82
N SER A 385 5.42 -20.35 5.35
CA SER A 385 5.45 -20.97 4.01
C SER A 385 4.46 -22.12 3.83
N GLN A 386 3.86 -22.62 4.91
CA GLN A 386 2.86 -23.69 4.87
C GLN A 386 1.43 -23.14 4.79
N LEU A 387 1.23 -21.84 5.02
CA LEU A 387 -0.10 -21.24 4.96
C LEU A 387 -0.70 -21.36 3.55
N PRO A 388 -2.03 -21.55 3.45
CA PRO A 388 -2.76 -21.47 2.18
C PRO A 388 -2.90 -20.00 1.75
N ALA A 389 -1.77 -19.35 1.45
CA ALA A 389 -1.69 -17.94 1.12
C ALA A 389 -0.70 -17.66 -0.01
N VAL A 390 -0.97 -16.59 -0.77
CA VAL A 390 -0.17 -16.15 -1.91
C VAL A 390 0.02 -14.63 -1.87
N VAL A 391 1.05 -14.14 -2.55
CA VAL A 391 1.29 -12.71 -2.78
C VAL A 391 1.15 -12.43 -4.28
N THR A 392 0.60 -11.28 -4.63
CA THR A 392 0.51 -10.83 -6.01
C THR A 392 0.79 -9.34 -6.14
N ALA A 393 1.64 -8.97 -7.09
CA ALA A 393 1.92 -7.60 -7.49
C ALA A 393 1.58 -7.42 -8.99
N PRO A 394 0.29 -7.26 -9.33
CA PRO A 394 -0.21 -7.39 -10.71
C PRO A 394 0.12 -6.21 -11.63
N GLU A 395 0.54 -5.07 -11.11
CA GLU A 395 0.93 -3.89 -11.90
C GLU A 395 2.11 -3.17 -11.25
N TYR A 396 3.10 -3.94 -10.79
CA TYR A 396 4.23 -3.36 -10.06
C TYR A 396 5.07 -2.45 -10.97
N MET A 397 5.77 -1.49 -10.37
CA MET A 397 6.60 -0.54 -11.10
C MET A 397 7.86 -0.17 -10.32
N GLU A 398 7.69 0.33 -9.10
CA GLU A 398 8.79 0.88 -8.31
C GLU A 398 9.73 -0.23 -7.80
N GLN A 399 11.00 0.13 -7.58
CA GLN A 399 11.99 -0.76 -6.97
C GLN A 399 11.57 -1.26 -5.59
N LYS A 400 10.70 -0.53 -4.88
CA LYS A 400 10.07 -0.98 -3.62
C LYS A 400 9.31 -2.30 -3.81
N ALA A 401 8.49 -2.42 -4.85
CA ALA A 401 7.73 -3.64 -5.10
C ALA A 401 8.64 -4.84 -5.45
N VAL A 402 9.82 -4.59 -6.04
CA VAL A 402 10.81 -5.64 -6.30
C VAL A 402 11.34 -6.19 -4.98
N ILE A 403 11.68 -5.32 -4.02
CA ILE A 403 12.20 -5.80 -2.73
C ILE A 403 11.13 -6.50 -1.91
N ASP A 404 9.88 -6.05 -1.95
CA ASP A 404 8.75 -6.70 -1.29
C ASP A 404 8.48 -8.10 -1.89
N GLY A 405 8.67 -8.27 -3.21
CA GLY A 405 8.64 -9.58 -3.84
C GLY A 405 9.71 -10.53 -3.30
N PHE A 406 10.94 -10.05 -3.11
CA PHE A 406 12.00 -10.83 -2.44
C PHE A 406 11.70 -11.08 -0.96
N SER A 407 11.06 -10.14 -0.25
CA SER A 407 10.58 -10.36 1.11
C SER A 407 9.55 -11.49 1.17
N ALA A 408 8.58 -11.52 0.24
CA ALA A 408 7.57 -12.57 0.15
C ALA A 408 8.19 -13.95 -0.16
N VAL A 409 9.13 -14.02 -1.11
CA VAL A 409 9.87 -15.26 -1.40
C VAL A 409 10.73 -15.69 -0.21
N ALA A 410 11.38 -14.75 0.48
CA ALA A 410 12.14 -15.04 1.69
C ALA A 410 11.24 -15.50 2.85
N MET A 411 9.99 -15.06 2.90
CA MET A 411 8.98 -15.56 3.85
C MET A 411 8.36 -16.90 3.43
N GLY A 412 8.67 -17.36 2.22
CA GLY A 412 8.25 -18.66 1.71
C GLY A 412 6.91 -18.64 0.98
N PHE A 413 6.48 -17.51 0.45
CA PHE A 413 5.23 -17.38 -0.30
C PHE A 413 5.43 -17.51 -1.82
N TYR A 414 4.44 -18.11 -2.47
CA TYR A 414 4.25 -17.95 -3.91
C TYR A 414 3.92 -16.49 -4.22
N THR A 415 4.69 -15.88 -5.09
CA THR A 415 4.63 -14.44 -5.39
C THR A 415 4.45 -14.23 -6.88
N HIS A 416 3.22 -13.91 -7.29
CA HIS A 416 2.90 -13.52 -8.65
C HIS A 416 3.33 -12.07 -8.91
N VAL A 417 3.97 -11.79 -10.04
CA VAL A 417 4.36 -10.43 -10.45
C VAL A 417 4.04 -10.16 -11.91
N SER A 418 3.58 -8.95 -12.19
CA SER A 418 3.34 -8.42 -13.53
C SER A 418 3.53 -6.89 -13.54
N PRO A 419 4.10 -6.28 -14.60
CA PRO A 419 4.61 -6.89 -15.84
C PRO A 419 5.82 -7.79 -15.63
N LEU A 420 6.24 -8.52 -16.67
CA LEU A 420 7.39 -9.42 -16.60
C LEU A 420 8.67 -8.69 -16.14
N PRO A 421 9.36 -9.16 -15.07
CA PRO A 421 10.59 -8.53 -14.61
C PRO A 421 11.73 -8.62 -15.63
N PRO A 422 12.67 -7.65 -15.64
CA PRO A 422 13.76 -7.58 -16.62
C PRO A 422 14.89 -8.59 -16.32
N VAL A 423 14.55 -9.87 -16.16
CA VAL A 423 15.46 -10.98 -15.83
C VAL A 423 15.49 -12.08 -16.92
N THR A 424 14.67 -11.93 -17.96
CA THR A 424 14.48 -12.93 -19.04
C THR A 424 15.71 -13.17 -19.90
N GLY A 425 16.72 -12.30 -19.83
CA GLY A 425 17.98 -12.46 -20.57
C GLY A 425 18.88 -13.59 -20.03
N SER A 426 18.54 -14.23 -18.91
CA SER A 426 19.32 -15.31 -18.32
C SER A 426 18.43 -16.47 -17.84
N ASP A 427 18.43 -17.58 -18.58
CA ASP A 427 17.69 -18.79 -18.22
C ASP A 427 18.03 -19.30 -16.81
N LYS A 428 19.29 -19.12 -16.37
CA LYS A 428 19.73 -19.50 -15.03
C LYS A 428 19.06 -18.66 -13.95
N VAL A 429 18.92 -17.35 -14.17
CA VAL A 429 18.27 -16.46 -13.21
C VAL A 429 16.77 -16.74 -13.17
N VAL A 430 16.15 -16.92 -14.34
CA VAL A 430 14.73 -17.28 -14.42
C VAL A 430 14.48 -18.57 -13.64
N LYS A 431 15.21 -19.63 -13.96
CA LYS A 431 15.08 -20.93 -13.28
C LYS A 431 15.31 -20.84 -11.78
N LEU A 432 16.30 -20.06 -11.34
CA LEU A 432 16.56 -19.85 -9.93
C LEU A 432 15.36 -19.22 -9.21
N LEU A 433 14.78 -18.16 -9.79
CA LEU A 433 13.70 -17.38 -9.17
C LEU A 433 12.33 -18.07 -9.25
N THR A 434 12.07 -18.86 -10.29
CA THR A 434 10.75 -19.46 -10.54
C THR A 434 10.64 -20.92 -10.10
N GLU A 435 11.76 -21.62 -9.91
CA GLU A 435 11.78 -23.05 -9.59
C GLU A 435 12.69 -23.38 -8.40
N GLU A 436 13.99 -23.09 -8.49
CA GLU A 436 14.97 -23.63 -7.53
C GLU A 436 14.85 -23.00 -6.13
N VAL A 437 14.48 -21.71 -6.05
CA VAL A 437 14.32 -21.01 -4.77
C VAL A 437 13.20 -21.58 -3.90
N GLU A 438 12.20 -22.25 -4.49
CA GLU A 438 11.11 -22.89 -3.74
C GLU A 438 11.65 -23.98 -2.80
N GLY A 439 12.67 -24.74 -3.25
CA GLY A 439 13.35 -25.73 -2.42
C GLY A 439 14.23 -25.14 -1.31
N LEU A 440 14.54 -23.84 -1.37
CA LEU A 440 15.38 -23.15 -0.40
C LEU A 440 14.56 -22.41 0.66
N THR A 441 13.51 -21.71 0.24
CA THR A 441 12.71 -20.83 1.11
C THR A 441 11.28 -21.29 1.30
N GLY A 442 10.76 -22.17 0.43
CA GLY A 442 9.34 -22.52 0.32
C GLY A 442 8.52 -21.59 -0.59
N GLY A 443 9.10 -20.47 -1.03
CA GLY A 443 8.47 -19.45 -1.87
C GLY A 443 9.13 -19.34 -3.23
N LYS A 444 8.44 -18.73 -4.19
CA LYS A 444 8.93 -18.54 -5.57
C LYS A 444 8.27 -17.38 -6.27
N ILE A 445 8.90 -16.94 -7.35
CA ILE A 445 8.30 -15.99 -8.29
C ILE A 445 7.47 -16.73 -9.33
N ALA A 446 6.28 -16.21 -9.60
CA ALA A 446 5.46 -16.56 -10.75
C ALA A 446 5.16 -15.30 -11.56
N VAL A 447 4.94 -15.47 -12.86
CA VAL A 447 4.73 -14.36 -13.80
C VAL A 447 3.52 -14.63 -14.67
N GLY A 448 2.78 -13.59 -15.03
CA GLY A 448 1.63 -13.70 -15.92
C GLY A 448 0.85 -12.39 -16.02
N ASP A 449 0.38 -12.08 -17.22
CA ASP A 449 -0.42 -10.85 -17.47
C ASP A 449 -1.92 -11.16 -17.63
N ASP A 450 -2.32 -12.43 -17.65
CA ASP A 450 -3.72 -12.83 -17.71
C ASP A 450 -4.28 -13.03 -16.28
N PRO A 451 -5.30 -12.25 -15.86
CA PRO A 451 -5.82 -12.31 -14.50
C PRO A 451 -6.52 -13.64 -14.18
N VAL A 452 -7.09 -14.33 -15.17
CA VAL A 452 -7.79 -15.60 -14.99
C VAL A 452 -6.80 -16.74 -14.81
N GLU A 453 -5.74 -16.78 -15.62
CA GLU A 453 -4.66 -17.77 -15.51
C GLU A 453 -3.86 -17.56 -14.23
N ALA A 454 -3.53 -16.32 -13.89
CA ALA A 454 -2.85 -15.98 -12.64
C ALA A 454 -3.69 -16.41 -11.42
N ALA A 455 -4.99 -16.07 -11.39
CA ALA A 455 -5.89 -16.49 -10.31
C ALA A 455 -6.01 -18.02 -10.21
N LYS A 456 -6.04 -18.72 -11.34
CA LYS A 456 -6.06 -20.19 -11.38
C LYS A 456 -4.79 -20.79 -10.78
N ALA A 457 -3.62 -20.31 -11.17
CA ALA A 457 -2.34 -20.80 -10.63
C ALA A 457 -2.20 -20.51 -9.13
N MET A 458 -2.68 -19.35 -8.68
CA MET A 458 -2.74 -19.01 -7.26
C MET A 458 -3.69 -19.92 -6.48
N GLU A 459 -4.89 -20.19 -7.00
CA GLU A 459 -5.82 -21.14 -6.40
C GLU A 459 -5.23 -22.56 -6.31
N GLU A 460 -4.59 -23.04 -7.38
CA GLU A 460 -3.91 -24.35 -7.38
C GLU A 460 -2.82 -24.43 -6.31
N HIS A 461 -2.01 -23.37 -6.14
CA HIS A 461 -1.00 -23.31 -5.09
C HIS A 461 -1.63 -23.32 -3.69
N ILE A 462 -2.69 -22.54 -3.48
CA ILE A 462 -3.45 -22.50 -2.22
C ILE A 462 -3.99 -23.89 -1.88
N MET A 463 -4.65 -24.56 -2.82
CA MET A 463 -5.22 -25.89 -2.61
C MET A 463 -4.14 -26.94 -2.30
N MET A 464 -2.99 -26.88 -2.98
CA MET A 464 -1.85 -27.74 -2.65
C MET A 464 -1.36 -27.52 -1.20
N LYS A 465 -1.26 -26.27 -0.73
CA LYS A 465 -0.85 -25.98 0.65
C LYS A 465 -1.89 -26.48 1.66
N ARG A 466 -3.18 -26.38 1.34
CA ARG A 466 -4.26 -26.96 2.14
C ARG A 466 -4.14 -28.48 2.27
N ASP A 467 -3.95 -29.18 1.15
CA ASP A 467 -3.79 -30.64 1.13
C ASP A 467 -2.59 -31.08 1.99
N LEU A 468 -1.47 -30.34 1.93
CA LEU A 468 -0.29 -30.59 2.76
C LEU A 468 -0.52 -30.35 4.26
N LEU A 469 -1.44 -29.44 4.61
CA LEU A 469 -1.88 -29.20 5.99
C LEU A 469 -2.99 -30.17 6.45
N GLY A 470 -3.57 -30.95 5.52
CA GLY A 470 -4.66 -31.87 5.79
C GLY A 470 -6.01 -31.18 6.01
N ILE A 471 -6.27 -30.04 5.34
CA ILE A 471 -7.50 -29.24 5.43
C ILE A 471 -8.15 -28.97 4.08
#